data_AF-A0A1M5I1W2-F1
#
_entry.id   AF-A0A1M5I1W2-F1
#
_cell.length_a   1.000
_cell.length_b   1.000
_cell.length_c   1.000
_cell.angle_alpha   90.00
_cell.angle_beta   90.00
_cell.angle_gamma   90.00
#
_symmetry.space_group_name_H-M   'P 1'
#
loop_
_entity.id
_entity.type
_entity.pdbx_description
1 polymer ?
#
loop_
_entity_poly.entity_id
_entity_poly.type
_entity_poly.pdbx_seq_one_letter_code
_entity_poly.pdbx_strand_id
1 'polypeptide(L)' 'MAKLYTKKLSKNEPSNKLEPSKKTLDFIMNYSKALKVTNYKGLQFDNILN' A
#
# COMPACT_ATOMS: atom_id res chain seq x y z
N MET A 1 23.95 -0.71 7.37
CA MET A 1 23.15 0.25 6.58
C MET A 1 22.42 1.18 7.53
N ALA A 2 22.55 2.50 7.37
CA ALA A 2 21.82 3.45 8.20
C ALA A 2 20.33 3.43 7.81
N LYS A 3 19.42 3.30 8.80
CA LYS A 3 17.98 3.41 8.56
C LYS A 3 17.61 4.88 8.35
N LEU A 4 17.75 5.37 7.12
CA LEU A 4 17.56 6.78 6.76
C LEU A 4 16.12 7.30 6.97
N TYR A 5 15.14 6.39 7.03
CA TYR A 5 13.71 6.75 7.06
C TYR A 5 13.05 6.62 8.42
N THR A 6 13.75 6.10 9.43
CA THR A 6 13.17 5.97 10.78
C THR A 6 13.63 7.13 11.65
N LYS A 7 12.92 8.27 11.58
CA LYS A 7 12.99 9.24 12.68
C LYS A 7 12.38 8.55 13.90
N LYS A 8 13.18 8.32 14.95
CA LYS A 8 12.65 7.79 16.22
C LYS A 8 11.71 8.86 16.79
N LEU A 9 10.41 8.63 16.67
CA LEU A 9 9.40 9.46 17.31
C LEU A 9 9.70 9.47 18.82
N SER A 10 9.86 10.66 19.38
CA SER A 10 9.96 10.84 20.83
C SER A 10 8.66 10.34 21.46
N LYS A 11 8.71 9.71 22.65
CA LYS A 11 7.51 9.22 23.38
C LYS A 11 6.43 10.30 23.61
N ASN A 12 6.78 11.57 23.41
CA ASN A 12 5.93 12.74 23.62
C ASN A 12 5.60 13.52 22.33
N GLU A 13 6.03 13.08 21.14
CA GLU A 13 5.55 13.67 19.90
C GLU A 13 4.14 13.14 19.63
N PRO A 14 3.11 14.00 19.50
CA PRO A 14 1.81 13.52 19.06
C PRO A 14 2.04 12.83 17.72
N SER A 15 1.59 11.58 17.60
CA SER A 15 1.41 10.97 16.30
C SER A 15 0.38 11.85 15.59
N ASN A 16 0.82 12.92 14.95
CA ASN A 16 0.02 13.62 13.97
C ASN A 16 -0.43 12.50 13.05
N LYS A 17 -1.71 12.17 13.14
CA LYS A 17 -2.35 11.11 12.38
C LYS A 17 -2.05 11.44 10.94
N LEU A 18 -0.99 10.84 10.41
CA LEU A 18 -0.61 10.91 9.01
C LEU A 18 -1.62 10.01 8.30
N GLU A 19 -2.87 10.46 8.31
CA GLU A 19 -3.94 9.82 7.59
C GLU A 19 -3.72 10.17 6.11
N PRO A 20 -3.62 9.16 5.25
CA PRO A 20 -3.45 9.40 3.82
C PRO A 20 -4.65 10.20 3.29
N SER A 21 -4.41 11.02 2.26
CA SER A 21 -5.48 11.73 1.60
C SER A 21 -6.52 10.75 1.06
N LYS A 22 -7.80 11.16 1.00
CA LYS A 22 -8.86 10.31 0.45
C LYS A 22 -8.55 9.82 -0.98
N LYS A 23 -7.95 10.68 -1.80
CA LYS A 23 -7.48 10.32 -3.16
C LYS A 23 -6.47 9.18 -3.15
N THR A 24 -5.54 9.18 -2.19
CA THR A 24 -4.53 8.13 -2.04
C THR A 24 -5.18 6.80 -1.64
N LEU A 25 -6.16 6.83 -0.73
CA LEU A 25 -6.93 5.64 -0.36
C LEU A 25 -7.70 5.08 -1.56
N ASP A 26 -8.40 5.95 -2.30
CA ASP A 26 -9.16 5.55 -3.48
C ASP A 26 -8.24 4.97 -4.56
N PHE A 27 -7.07 5.56 -4.79
CA PHE A 27 -6.08 5.05 -5.73
C PHE A 27 -5.60 3.63 -5.36
N ILE A 28 -5.18 3.42 -4.11
CA ILE A 28 -4.70 2.12 -3.63
C ILE A 28 -5.83 1.08 -3.69
N MET A 29 -7.03 1.45 -3.27
CA MET A 29 -8.20 0.56 -3.26
C MET A 29 -8.60 0.16 -4.69
N ASN A 30 -8.65 1.12 -5.61
CA ASN A 30 -8.97 0.85 -7.01
C ASN A 30 -7.91 -0.04 -7.66
N TYR A 31 -6.63 0.24 -7.41
CA TYR A 31 -5.53 -0.60 -7.90
C TYR A 31 -5.62 -2.04 -7.35
N SER A 32 -5.90 -2.18 -6.05
CA SER A 32 -6.05 -3.51 -5.41
C SER A 32 -7.24 -4.30 -5.98
N LYS A 33 -8.33 -3.62 -6.34
CA LYS A 33 -9.49 -4.24 -7.00
C LYS A 33 -9.21 -4.64 -8.45
N ALA A 34 -8.40 -3.86 -9.16
CA ALA A 34 -7.99 -4.17 -10.52
C ALA A 34 -7.06 -5.39 -10.58
N LEU A 35 -6.25 -5.60 -9.53
CA LEU A 35 -5.37 -6.75 -9.39
C LEU A 35 -6.17 -8.05 -9.16
N LYS A 36 -6.17 -8.93 -10.15
CA LYS A 36 -6.76 -10.25 -10.09
C LYS A 36 -5.69 -11.30 -10.36
N VAL A 37 -5.45 -12.14 -9.36
CA VAL A 37 -4.63 -13.34 -9.53
C VAL A 37 -5.48 -14.41 -10.21
N THR A 38 -5.07 -14.84 -11.41
CA THR A 38 -5.71 -15.93 -12.15
C THR A 38 -4.83 -17.17 -12.13
N ASN A 39 -5.38 -18.29 -11.63
CA ASN A 39 -4.72 -19.59 -11.67
C ASN A 39 -5.35 -20.45 -12.76
N TYR A 40 -4.55 -20.91 -13.73
CA TYR A 40 -4.99 -21.83 -14.76
C TYR A 40 -3.95 -22.94 -14.96
N LYS A 41 -4.39 -24.20 -14.83
CA LYS A 41 -3.55 -25.40 -15.05
C LYS A 41 -2.18 -25.35 -14.33
N GLY A 42 -2.16 -24.87 -13.08
CA GLY A 42 -0.94 -24.77 -12.27
C GLY A 42 -0.04 -23.58 -12.58
N LEU A 43 -0.43 -22.72 -13.52
CA LEU A 43 0.23 -21.45 -13.81
C LEU A 43 -0.55 -20.29 -13.16
N GLN A 44 0.19 -19.41 -12.48
CA GLN A 44 -0.35 -18.23 -11.82
C GLN A 44 0.04 -16.98 -12.62
N PHE A 45 -0.96 -16.15 -12.94
CA PHE A 45 -0.75 -14.89 -13.64
C PHE A 45 -1.48 -13.76 -12.92
N ASP A 46 -0.77 -12.65 -12.74
CA ASP A 46 -1.35 -11.42 -12.21
C ASP A 46 -1.92 -10.62 -13.38
N ASN A 47 -3.22 -10.36 -13.33
CA ASN A 47 -3.93 -9.54 -14.30
C ASN A 47 -4.35 -8.22 -13.65
N ILE A 48 -4.21 -7.11 -14.39
CA ILE A 48 -4.77 -5.81 -14.01
C ILE A 48 -5.98 -5.58 -14.92
N LEU A 49 -7.19 -5.71 -14.36
CA LEU A 49 -8.43 -5.42 -15.05
C LEU A 49 -8.58 -3.90 -15.20
N ASN A 50 -8.51 -3.41 -16.45
CA ASN A 50 -8.77 -2.02 -16.82
C ASN A 50 -10.24 -1.84 -17.19
#